data_AF-A0A7Y0UUJ6-F1
#
_entry.id   AF-A0A7Y0UUJ6-F1
#
_cell.length_a   1.000
_cell.length_b   1.000
_cell.length_c   1.000
_cell.angle_alpha   90.00
_cell.angle_beta   90.00
_cell.angle_gamma   90.00
#
_symmetry.space_group_name_H-M   'P 1'
#
loop_
_entity.id
_entity.type
_entity.pdbx_description
1 polymer ?
#
loop_
_entity_poly.entity_id
_entity_poly.type
_entity_poly.pdbx_seq_one_letter_code
_entity_poly.pdbx_strand_id
1 'polypeptide(L)'
;MEIYPQVNRDWPGLPVSAGYRGGHELLTGSGFVRVPLGVIRVSGDSRLSWLETVTTQKLAGLDPGVGSEALVLDVQGRIELAFYLVDDGHNTWILTEVPEATRVFLDAMRFRSKVEITDCSQEFVVLGFLGSSLGLRDTGAVVLAGSLGASLGELAKVVWIDPWPRPVGETTVYTLPEASHPGLAPHEPEKRILAVIPPENIPTFEAQAAANHLVEADLGVWEAVRIARWRPRLGREGMPGMLPHELDWLRSAVSLNKGCYTGQETVAKLVNRGRPPRRLVFLDLDGTSEELPRIGTELRLATTGEPVGNLTSVAYHPTDGQIALGVVKRQTDPEALLELIGPEGNPVRAAQTIIVNPSGDNPKRFDATKLATGLGMRAHRGGNGRKLGGLGNFGKGTTPQGKRGIGIGMKGNKQ
;
A
#
# COMPACT_ATOMS: atom_id res chain seq x y z
N MET A 1 26.30 -4.45 13.94
CA MET A 1 24.95 -4.12 14.44
C MET A 1 24.07 -4.14 13.21
N GLU A 2 23.35 -5.23 12.97
CA GLU A 2 22.42 -5.29 11.84
C GLU A 2 21.38 -4.19 12.06
N ILE A 3 21.32 -3.23 11.14
CA ILE A 3 20.45 -2.04 11.24
C ILE A 3 18.97 -2.44 11.10
N TYR A 4 18.70 -3.66 10.62
CA TYR A 4 17.36 -4.14 10.30
C TYR A 4 17.15 -5.55 10.87
N PRO A 5 15.95 -5.88 11.36
CA PRO A 5 15.62 -7.26 11.69
C PRO A 5 15.75 -8.16 10.46
N GLN A 6 16.23 -9.39 10.68
CA GLN A 6 16.19 -10.44 9.68
C GLN A 6 14.72 -10.82 9.44
N VAL A 7 14.13 -10.27 8.38
CA VAL A 7 12.79 -10.66 7.92
C VAL A 7 12.95 -11.83 6.97
N ASN A 8 12.32 -12.97 7.27
CA ASN A 8 12.25 -14.03 6.28
C ASN A 8 11.43 -13.54 5.09
N ARG A 9 12.13 -13.24 4.00
CA ARG A 9 11.51 -12.70 2.79
C ARG A 9 10.66 -13.74 2.11
N ASP A 10 10.97 -15.03 2.26
CA ASP A 10 10.27 -16.12 1.60
C ASP A 10 9.48 -16.94 2.61
N TRP A 11 8.16 -16.89 2.49
CA TRP A 11 7.31 -17.75 3.32
C TRP A 11 7.41 -19.21 2.86
N PRO A 12 7.37 -20.19 3.78
CA PRO A 12 7.40 -21.61 3.43
C PRO A 12 6.29 -22.00 2.47
N GLY A 13 6.60 -22.86 1.51
CA GLY A 13 5.60 -23.42 0.60
C GLY A 13 5.02 -22.42 -0.40
N LEU A 14 5.66 -21.27 -0.65
CA LEU A 14 5.42 -20.49 -1.87
C LEU A 14 5.95 -21.30 -3.06
N PRO A 15 5.10 -21.88 -3.94
CA PRO A 15 5.57 -22.55 -5.14
C PRO A 15 6.23 -21.55 -6.07
N VAL A 16 7.32 -21.97 -6.71
CA VAL A 16 7.99 -21.25 -7.79
C VAL A 16 7.35 -21.60 -9.16
N SER A 17 6.33 -22.47 -9.18
CA SER A 17 5.73 -23.03 -10.40
C SER A 17 4.21 -22.89 -10.49
N ALA A 18 3.67 -22.93 -11.72
CA ALA A 18 2.22 -22.98 -11.99
C ALA A 18 1.56 -24.24 -11.38
N GLY A 19 0.30 -24.12 -10.93
CA GLY A 19 -0.52 -25.27 -10.47
C GLY A 19 -0.89 -25.31 -8.98
N TYR A 20 -1.29 -24.18 -8.37
CA TYR A 20 -1.70 -24.13 -6.97
C TYR A 20 -2.86 -25.06 -6.63
N ARG A 21 -2.79 -25.68 -5.46
CA ARG A 21 -3.94 -26.32 -4.82
C ARG A 21 -4.83 -25.26 -4.17
N GLY A 22 -6.15 -25.41 -4.34
CA GLY A 22 -7.15 -24.59 -3.65
C GLY A 22 -7.28 -23.15 -4.15
N GLY A 23 -6.68 -22.82 -5.30
CA GLY A 23 -6.64 -21.44 -5.79
C GLY A 23 -8.01 -20.90 -6.22
N HIS A 24 -8.77 -21.71 -6.95
CA HIS A 24 -10.13 -21.37 -7.35
C HIS A 24 -11.06 -21.28 -6.13
N GLU A 25 -10.92 -22.20 -5.20
CA GLU A 25 -11.72 -22.28 -3.97
C GLU A 25 -11.47 -21.07 -3.08
N LEU A 26 -10.22 -20.63 -2.91
CA LEU A 26 -9.91 -19.42 -2.15
C LEU A 26 -10.56 -18.18 -2.78
N LEU A 27 -10.48 -18.02 -4.10
CA LEU A 27 -11.04 -16.87 -4.82
C LEU A 27 -12.58 -16.86 -4.82
N THR A 28 -13.22 -18.02 -4.83
CA THR A 28 -14.68 -18.16 -4.89
C THR A 28 -15.36 -18.31 -3.51
N GLY A 29 -14.58 -18.21 -2.43
CA GLY A 29 -15.12 -18.23 -1.06
C GLY A 29 -15.35 -19.62 -0.48
N SER A 30 -14.67 -20.63 -0.99
CA SER A 30 -14.66 -21.99 -0.42
C SER A 30 -13.26 -22.41 0.03
N GLY A 31 -12.36 -21.44 0.24
CA GLY A 31 -10.98 -21.71 0.63
C GLY A 31 -10.49 -20.92 1.83
N PHE A 32 -9.45 -21.44 2.46
CA PHE A 32 -8.68 -20.81 3.54
C PHE A 32 -7.20 -21.12 3.38
N VAL A 33 -6.33 -20.39 4.08
CA VAL A 33 -4.88 -20.61 4.05
C VAL A 33 -4.32 -20.56 5.48
N ARG A 34 -3.26 -21.32 5.78
CA ARG A 34 -2.46 -21.07 6.99
C ARG A 34 -1.40 -20.01 6.69
N VAL A 35 -1.46 -18.88 7.40
CA VAL A 35 -0.55 -17.76 7.18
C VAL A 35 0.55 -17.80 8.25
N PRO A 36 1.85 -17.82 7.90
CA PRO A 36 2.94 -17.94 8.86
C PRO A 36 3.26 -16.58 9.52
N LEU A 37 2.26 -15.94 10.12
CA LEU A 37 2.42 -14.72 10.91
C LEU A 37 2.61 -15.08 12.39
N GLY A 38 3.54 -14.39 13.03
CA GLY A 38 3.67 -14.41 14.48
C GLY A 38 2.56 -13.61 15.15
N VAL A 39 2.26 -13.96 16.40
CA VAL A 39 1.17 -13.38 17.20
C VAL A 39 1.77 -12.79 18.48
N ILE A 40 1.70 -11.47 18.63
CA ILE A 40 2.12 -10.78 19.85
C ILE A 40 0.88 -10.26 20.57
N ARG A 41 0.74 -10.57 21.86
CA ARG A 41 -0.30 -10.03 22.73
C ARG A 41 0.25 -8.87 23.53
N VAL A 42 -0.46 -7.73 23.49
CA VAL A 42 -0.20 -6.57 24.34
C VAL A 42 -1.38 -6.38 25.29
N SER A 43 -1.12 -6.43 26.60
CA SER A 43 -2.13 -6.33 27.65
C SER A 43 -1.93 -5.07 28.49
N GLY A 44 -2.96 -4.64 29.21
CA GLY A 44 -2.95 -3.48 30.12
C GLY A 44 -3.86 -2.35 29.69
N ASP A 45 -4.32 -1.55 30.66
CA ASP A 45 -5.37 -0.53 30.46
C ASP A 45 -4.94 0.58 29.50
N SER A 46 -3.63 0.88 29.45
CA SER A 46 -3.07 1.94 28.60
C SER A 46 -2.51 1.43 27.26
N ARG A 47 -2.71 0.15 26.91
CA ARG A 47 -2.08 -0.50 25.74
C ARG A 47 -2.28 0.27 24.43
N LEU A 48 -3.50 0.72 24.14
CA LEU A 48 -3.83 1.42 22.90
C LEU A 48 -3.22 2.82 22.85
N SER A 49 -3.34 3.58 23.94
CA SER A 49 -2.70 4.90 24.07
C SER A 49 -1.18 4.82 24.00
N TRP A 50 -0.59 3.74 24.51
CA TRP A 50 0.87 3.51 24.45
C TRP A 50 1.31 3.05 23.05
N LEU A 51 0.61 2.10 22.42
CA LEU A 51 0.90 1.70 21.03
C LEU A 51 0.80 2.89 20.09
N GLU A 52 -0.13 3.82 20.31
CA GLU A 52 -0.20 5.05 19.55
C GLU A 52 1.08 5.91 19.66
N THR A 53 1.76 5.98 20.81
CA THR A 53 2.96 6.84 20.94
C THR A 53 4.20 6.25 20.27
N VAL A 54 4.24 4.93 20.07
CA VAL A 54 5.43 4.22 19.56
C VAL A 54 5.31 3.74 18.12
N THR A 55 4.14 3.89 17.50
CA THR A 55 3.86 3.47 16.11
C THR A 55 3.45 4.65 15.24
N THR A 56 3.09 4.43 13.97
CA THR A 56 2.64 5.48 13.04
C THR A 56 1.13 5.70 12.99
N GLN A 57 0.32 4.82 13.59
CA GLN A 57 -1.14 4.87 13.48
C GLN A 57 -1.80 5.42 14.76
N LYS A 58 -2.99 6.02 14.61
CA LYS A 58 -3.87 6.45 15.71
C LYS A 58 -4.63 5.23 16.21
N LEU A 59 -4.43 4.88 17.47
CA LEU A 59 -4.90 3.62 18.07
C LEU A 59 -5.63 3.86 19.40
N ALA A 60 -5.42 5.01 20.04
CA ALA A 60 -6.16 5.38 21.24
C ALA A 60 -7.66 5.45 20.92
N GLY A 61 -8.45 4.69 21.68
CA GLY A 61 -9.90 4.59 21.46
C GLY A 61 -10.31 3.73 20.27
N LEU A 62 -9.44 2.85 19.77
CA LEU A 62 -9.84 1.82 18.81
C LEU A 62 -10.93 0.93 19.43
N ASP A 63 -12.08 0.84 18.75
CA ASP A 63 -13.20 0.01 19.20
C ASP A 63 -12.82 -1.49 19.16
N PRO A 64 -13.27 -2.30 20.13
CA PRO A 64 -13.05 -3.74 20.11
C PRO A 64 -13.55 -4.38 18.81
N GLY A 65 -12.73 -5.28 18.25
CA GLY A 65 -12.98 -5.97 16.99
C GLY A 65 -12.65 -5.15 15.73
N VAL A 66 -12.33 -3.86 15.85
CA VAL A 66 -11.90 -3.05 14.69
C VAL A 66 -10.42 -3.29 14.43
N GLY A 67 -10.13 -3.83 13.25
CA GLY A 67 -8.76 -4.04 12.77
C GLY A 67 -8.11 -2.74 12.29
N SER A 68 -6.79 -2.65 12.47
CA SER A 68 -5.93 -1.58 11.98
C SER A 68 -4.58 -2.14 11.53
N GLU A 69 -3.72 -1.30 10.98
CA GLU A 69 -2.32 -1.62 10.73
C GLU A 69 -1.44 -0.43 11.08
N ALA A 70 -0.19 -0.70 11.44
CA ALA A 70 0.75 0.33 11.84
C ALA A 70 2.18 -0.03 11.41
N LEU A 71 2.99 1.01 11.27
CA LEU A 71 4.42 0.92 11.00
C LEU A 71 5.20 1.41 12.22
N VAL A 72 6.47 1.00 12.26
CA VAL A 72 7.53 1.64 13.04
C VAL A 72 8.55 2.16 12.05
N LEU A 73 8.98 3.41 12.23
CA LEU A 73 9.94 4.06 11.35
C LEU A 73 11.22 4.43 12.08
N ASP A 74 12.32 4.48 11.35
CA ASP A 74 13.55 5.12 11.80
C ASP A 74 13.41 6.66 11.81
N VAL A 75 14.44 7.34 12.32
CA VAL A 75 14.46 8.81 12.39
C VAL A 75 14.46 9.48 11.02
N GLN A 76 14.85 8.74 9.96
CA GLN A 76 14.76 9.19 8.57
C GLN A 76 13.39 8.88 7.94
N GLY A 77 12.45 8.27 8.66
CA GLY A 77 11.11 7.92 8.19
C GLY A 77 11.03 6.63 7.36
N ARG A 78 12.07 5.79 7.38
CA ARG A 78 12.10 4.50 6.69
C ARG A 78 11.47 3.42 7.55
N ILE A 79 10.81 2.46 6.92
CA ILE A 79 10.11 1.37 7.60
C ILE A 79 11.11 0.41 8.24
N GLU A 80 10.90 0.13 9.53
CA GLU A 80 11.64 -0.89 10.30
C GLU A 80 10.75 -2.06 10.70
N LEU A 81 9.49 -1.80 11.03
CA LEU A 81 8.48 -2.83 11.31
C LEU A 81 7.16 -2.44 10.66
N ALA A 82 6.37 -3.45 10.33
CA ALA A 82 4.99 -3.31 9.94
C ALA A 82 4.20 -4.49 10.50
N PHE A 83 3.01 -4.21 11.02
CA PHE A 83 2.16 -5.24 11.60
C PHE A 83 0.69 -4.86 11.53
N TYR A 84 -0.14 -5.89 11.58
CA TYR A 84 -1.59 -5.77 11.66
C TYR A 84 -2.02 -5.89 13.11
N LEU A 85 -3.07 -5.20 13.52
CA LEU A 85 -3.52 -5.26 14.90
C LEU A 85 -5.04 -5.20 15.03
N VAL A 86 -5.57 -5.84 16.06
CA VAL A 86 -6.97 -5.80 16.46
C VAL A 86 -7.04 -5.86 17.98
N ASP A 87 -7.91 -5.05 18.57
CA ASP A 87 -8.13 -5.03 20.02
C ASP A 87 -9.40 -5.81 20.39
N ASP A 88 -9.38 -6.62 21.45
CA ASP A 88 -10.54 -7.38 21.93
C ASP A 88 -11.26 -6.72 23.12
N GLY A 89 -10.91 -5.47 23.44
CA GLY A 89 -11.39 -4.74 24.62
C GLY A 89 -10.52 -4.96 25.86
N HIS A 90 -9.74 -6.05 25.90
CA HIS A 90 -8.85 -6.38 27.02
C HIS A 90 -7.37 -6.43 26.61
N ASN A 91 -7.09 -6.94 25.42
CA ASN A 91 -5.77 -7.12 24.83
C ASN A 91 -5.75 -6.61 23.39
N THR A 92 -4.61 -6.09 22.97
CA THR A 92 -4.32 -5.83 21.56
C THR A 92 -3.50 -7.00 21.01
N TRP A 93 -3.98 -7.57 19.92
CA TRP A 93 -3.36 -8.70 19.23
C TRP A 93 -2.66 -8.18 17.98
N ILE A 94 -1.36 -8.40 17.88
CA ILE A 94 -0.51 -7.96 16.78
C ILE A 94 -0.08 -9.16 15.95
N LEU A 95 -0.30 -9.09 14.64
CA LEU A 95 0.10 -10.08 13.64
C LEU A 95 1.28 -9.53 12.84
N THR A 96 2.41 -10.25 12.80
CA THR A 96 3.67 -9.74 12.23
C THR A 96 4.49 -10.83 11.56
N GLU A 97 5.28 -10.46 10.53
CA GLU A 97 6.27 -11.35 9.91
C GLU A 97 7.50 -11.59 10.77
N VAL A 98 7.73 -10.72 11.76
CA VAL A 98 8.93 -10.72 12.61
C VAL A 98 8.55 -10.60 14.08
N PRO A 99 7.96 -11.64 14.69
CA PRO A 99 7.47 -11.60 16.07
C PRO A 99 8.56 -11.24 17.07
N GLU A 100 9.75 -11.84 16.95
CA GLU A 100 10.86 -11.57 17.86
C GLU A 100 11.30 -10.11 17.80
N ALA A 101 11.57 -9.58 16.61
CA ALA A 101 11.97 -8.19 16.45
C ALA A 101 10.88 -7.20 16.89
N THR A 102 9.62 -7.53 16.61
CA THR A 102 8.46 -6.75 17.05
C THR A 102 8.40 -6.70 18.57
N ARG A 103 8.51 -7.85 19.25
CA ARG A 103 8.55 -7.93 20.72
C ARG A 103 9.71 -7.14 21.30
N VAL A 104 10.92 -7.33 20.78
CA VAL A 104 12.14 -6.63 21.26
C VAL A 104 11.99 -5.12 21.16
N PHE A 105 11.48 -4.61 20.03
CA PHE A 105 11.20 -3.19 19.86
C PHE A 105 10.17 -2.69 20.89
N LEU A 106 9.04 -3.39 21.00
CA LEU A 106 7.96 -3.02 21.93
C LEU A 106 8.42 -3.03 23.39
N ASP A 107 9.21 -4.03 23.79
CA ASP A 107 9.80 -4.12 25.13
C ASP A 107 10.75 -2.95 25.42
N ALA A 108 11.58 -2.56 24.44
CA ALA A 108 12.48 -1.42 24.57
C ALA A 108 11.71 -0.10 24.74
N MET A 109 10.53 0.04 24.13
CA MET A 109 9.70 1.25 24.20
C MET A 109 8.73 1.29 25.40
N ARG A 110 8.67 0.22 26.21
CA ARG A 110 7.69 0.10 27.31
C ARG A 110 7.93 1.03 28.49
N PHE A 111 9.08 1.71 28.59
CA PHE A 111 9.53 2.40 29.82
C PHE A 111 8.42 3.15 30.59
N ARG A 112 8.19 2.76 31.86
CA ARG A 112 7.14 3.24 32.80
C ARG A 112 5.69 2.93 32.44
N SER A 113 5.40 2.36 31.28
CA SER A 113 4.04 1.96 30.88
C SER A 113 3.67 0.63 31.53
N LYS A 114 2.44 0.56 32.08
CA LYS A 114 1.87 -0.66 32.67
C LYS A 114 1.27 -1.56 31.60
N VAL A 115 2.11 -1.97 30.64
CA VAL A 115 1.71 -2.92 29.60
C VAL A 115 2.54 -4.20 29.71
N GLU A 116 1.97 -5.31 29.28
CA GLU A 116 2.66 -6.58 29.19
C GLU A 116 2.66 -7.03 27.73
N ILE A 117 3.82 -7.44 27.24
CA ILE A 117 4.02 -7.87 25.85
C ILE A 117 4.43 -9.34 25.90
N THR A 118 3.68 -10.20 25.21
CA THR A 118 3.93 -11.64 25.16
C THR A 118 3.98 -12.09 23.71
N ASP A 119 5.00 -12.87 23.36
CA ASP A 119 5.01 -13.58 22.08
C ASP A 119 4.25 -14.89 22.25
N CYS A 120 3.08 -14.95 21.61
CA CYS A 120 2.17 -16.08 21.62
C CYS A 120 2.21 -16.83 20.28
N SER A 121 3.24 -16.64 19.45
CA SER A 121 3.30 -17.22 18.10
C SER A 121 3.22 -18.76 18.08
N GLN A 122 3.69 -19.42 19.15
CA GLN A 122 3.61 -20.88 19.30
C GLN A 122 2.28 -21.35 19.94
N GLU A 123 1.47 -20.42 20.43
CA GLU A 123 0.20 -20.69 21.11
C GLU A 123 -1.01 -20.51 20.20
N PHE A 124 -0.84 -20.02 18.97
CA PHE A 124 -1.94 -19.74 18.05
C PHE A 124 -1.61 -20.12 16.62
N VAL A 125 -2.65 -20.43 15.86
CA VAL A 125 -2.58 -20.61 14.41
C VAL A 125 -3.28 -19.44 13.74
N VAL A 126 -2.67 -18.85 12.71
CA VAL A 126 -3.30 -17.79 11.92
C VAL A 126 -3.86 -18.37 10.63
N LEU A 127 -5.19 -18.28 10.49
CA LEU A 127 -5.89 -18.68 9.27
C LEU A 127 -6.29 -17.45 8.46
N GLY A 128 -6.05 -17.49 7.15
CA GLY A 128 -6.39 -16.45 6.19
C GLY A 128 -7.61 -16.83 5.35
N PHE A 129 -8.52 -15.88 5.16
CA PHE A 129 -9.73 -16.01 4.36
C PHE A 129 -9.91 -14.79 3.45
N LEU A 130 -10.67 -14.95 2.37
CA LEU A 130 -11.21 -13.83 1.61
C LEU A 130 -12.66 -13.54 2.05
N GLY A 131 -13.17 -12.36 1.72
CA GLY A 131 -14.49 -11.90 2.18
C GLY A 131 -15.65 -12.82 1.79
N SER A 132 -15.63 -13.39 0.57
CA SER A 132 -16.60 -14.40 0.11
C SER A 132 -16.60 -15.63 0.98
N SER A 133 -15.43 -16.07 1.45
CA SER A 133 -15.31 -17.26 2.31
C SER A 133 -16.13 -17.16 3.58
N LEU A 134 -16.45 -15.95 4.02
CA LEU A 134 -17.19 -15.67 5.24
C LEU A 134 -18.52 -14.95 5.00
N GLY A 135 -19.00 -14.93 3.74
CA GLY A 135 -20.28 -14.33 3.37
C GLY A 135 -20.37 -12.82 3.60
N LEU A 136 -19.23 -12.11 3.65
CA LEU A 136 -19.23 -10.68 3.96
C LEU A 136 -19.84 -9.86 2.84
N ARG A 137 -20.90 -9.12 3.17
CA ARG A 137 -21.49 -8.09 2.31
C ARG A 137 -21.01 -6.71 2.79
N ASP A 138 -20.60 -5.85 1.88
CA ASP A 138 -19.88 -4.57 2.13
C ASP A 138 -20.72 -3.47 2.80
N THR A 139 -21.66 -3.82 3.70
CA THR A 139 -22.53 -2.87 4.39
C THR A 139 -21.99 -2.50 5.77
N GLY A 140 -20.76 -1.97 5.84
CA GLY A 140 -20.24 -1.17 6.97
C GLY A 140 -20.08 -1.84 8.36
N ALA A 141 -20.80 -2.90 8.64
CA ALA A 141 -20.72 -3.75 9.81
C ALA A 141 -20.48 -5.17 9.30
N VAL A 142 -19.40 -5.78 9.77
CA VAL A 142 -18.99 -7.13 9.40
C VAL A 142 -19.93 -8.09 10.11
N VAL A 143 -20.96 -8.54 9.41
CA VAL A 143 -21.70 -9.73 9.81
C VAL A 143 -21.04 -10.89 9.08
N LEU A 144 -20.22 -11.66 9.80
CA LEU A 144 -19.77 -12.96 9.32
C LEU A 144 -21.03 -13.81 9.13
N ALA A 145 -21.48 -13.99 7.89
CA ALA A 145 -22.76 -14.59 7.56
C ALA A 145 -22.56 -16.01 7.01
N GLY A 146 -23.51 -16.91 7.30
CA GLY A 146 -23.37 -18.34 7.02
C GLY A 146 -22.83 -19.13 8.20
N SER A 147 -22.99 -20.46 8.16
CA SER A 147 -22.58 -21.41 9.21
C SER A 147 -21.13 -21.20 9.64
N LEU A 148 -20.24 -20.97 8.69
CA LEU A 148 -18.81 -20.79 8.95
C LEU A 148 -18.48 -19.42 9.56
N GLY A 149 -19.12 -18.35 9.08
CA GLY A 149 -18.87 -17.01 9.58
C GLY A 149 -19.25 -16.86 11.06
N ALA A 150 -20.42 -17.37 11.43
CA ALA A 150 -20.85 -17.40 12.83
C ALA A 150 -19.93 -18.27 13.69
N SER A 151 -19.52 -19.44 13.19
CA SER A 151 -18.63 -20.34 13.91
C SER A 151 -17.21 -19.76 14.07
N LEU A 152 -16.71 -18.99 13.10
CA LEU A 152 -15.40 -18.36 13.20
C LEU A 152 -15.36 -17.32 14.33
N GLY A 153 -16.47 -16.62 14.59
CA GLY A 153 -16.58 -15.71 15.74
C GLY A 153 -16.48 -16.42 17.09
N GLU A 154 -16.88 -17.68 17.17
CA GLU A 154 -16.77 -18.51 18.39
C GLU A 154 -15.40 -19.18 18.53
N LEU A 155 -14.80 -19.58 17.40
CA LEU A 155 -13.53 -20.31 17.37
C LEU A 155 -12.30 -19.40 17.41
N ALA A 156 -12.40 -18.20 16.83
CA ALA A 156 -11.27 -17.27 16.77
C ALA A 156 -11.15 -16.47 18.06
N LYS A 157 -9.92 -16.29 18.52
CA LYS A 157 -9.62 -15.37 19.61
C LYS A 157 -9.84 -13.93 19.17
N VAL A 158 -9.40 -13.60 17.95
CA VAL A 158 -9.66 -12.33 17.27
C VAL A 158 -9.69 -12.53 15.76
N VAL A 159 -10.40 -11.64 15.07
CA VAL A 159 -10.45 -11.57 13.62
C VAL A 159 -10.00 -10.18 13.18
N TRP A 160 -8.93 -10.12 12.40
CA TRP A 160 -8.48 -8.91 11.73
C TRP A 160 -9.01 -8.87 10.30
N ILE A 161 -9.57 -7.73 9.92
CA ILE A 161 -10.11 -7.50 8.58
C ILE A 161 -9.29 -6.42 7.92
N ASP A 162 -8.79 -6.72 6.73
CA ASP A 162 -7.88 -5.86 6.00
C ASP A 162 -8.54 -4.52 5.67
N PRO A 163 -8.06 -3.40 6.24
CA PRO A 163 -8.58 -2.08 5.91
C PRO A 163 -8.16 -1.65 4.50
N TRP A 164 -7.17 -2.32 3.90
CA TRP A 164 -6.71 -2.04 2.54
C TRP A 164 -7.79 -2.35 1.50
N PRO A 165 -7.94 -1.53 0.45
CA PRO A 165 -7.19 -0.31 0.12
C PRO A 165 -7.97 0.96 0.50
N ARG A 166 -8.77 0.96 1.57
CA ARG A 166 -9.48 2.18 1.97
C ARG A 166 -8.59 3.04 2.85
N PRO A 167 -8.61 4.38 2.67
CA PRO A 167 -8.03 5.27 3.66
C PRO A 167 -8.69 5.07 5.02
N VAL A 168 -7.91 4.88 6.08
CA VAL A 168 -8.41 4.73 7.46
C VAL A 168 -8.22 6.03 8.23
N GLY A 169 -9.32 6.59 8.74
CA GLY A 169 -9.26 7.79 9.58
C GLY A 169 -8.55 8.97 8.88
N GLU A 170 -7.48 9.46 9.49
CA GLU A 170 -6.77 10.69 9.06
C GLU A 170 -5.57 10.44 8.13
N THR A 171 -5.52 9.27 7.49
CA THR A 171 -4.47 8.87 6.54
C THR A 171 -4.60 9.55 5.18
N THR A 172 -3.61 9.37 4.31
CA THR A 172 -3.63 9.91 2.93
C THR A 172 -3.18 8.87 1.92
N VAL A 173 -3.48 9.13 0.65
CA VAL A 173 -3.12 8.28 -0.48
C VAL A 173 -2.09 8.96 -1.37
N TYR A 174 -1.34 8.14 -2.08
CA TYR A 174 -0.46 8.49 -3.17
C TYR A 174 -0.86 7.82 -4.48
N THR A 175 -2.02 7.14 -4.54
CA THR A 175 -2.63 6.68 -5.80
C THR A 175 -3.11 7.83 -6.67
N LEU A 176 -3.36 7.54 -7.95
CA LEU A 176 -3.99 8.48 -8.87
C LEU A 176 -5.39 8.89 -8.35
N PRO A 177 -5.73 10.20 -8.32
CA PRO A 177 -6.99 10.70 -7.75
C PRO A 177 -8.28 10.15 -8.38
N GLU A 178 -8.23 9.70 -9.63
CA GLU A 178 -9.37 9.21 -10.41
C GLU A 178 -9.30 7.70 -10.70
N ALA A 179 -8.24 7.00 -10.26
CA ALA A 179 -8.09 5.58 -10.51
C ALA A 179 -8.90 4.75 -9.51
N SER A 180 -9.72 3.83 -10.03
CA SER A 180 -10.25 2.73 -9.24
C SER A 180 -9.10 1.82 -8.83
N HIS A 181 -8.83 1.73 -7.53
CA HIS A 181 -7.86 0.77 -7.01
C HIS A 181 -8.42 -0.66 -7.23
N PRO A 182 -7.67 -1.64 -7.77
CA PRO A 182 -8.18 -2.99 -8.04
C PRO A 182 -8.80 -3.67 -6.83
N GLY A 183 -8.20 -3.50 -5.64
CA GLY A 183 -8.80 -3.91 -4.36
C GLY A 183 -10.13 -3.23 -3.96
N LEU A 184 -10.73 -2.38 -4.80
CA LEU A 184 -12.07 -1.78 -4.64
C LEU A 184 -13.06 -2.22 -5.74
N ALA A 185 -12.65 -3.05 -6.71
CA ALA A 185 -13.53 -3.38 -7.83
C ALA A 185 -14.73 -4.24 -7.36
N PRO A 186 -15.95 -4.02 -7.89
CA PRO A 186 -17.18 -4.63 -7.37
C PRO A 186 -17.26 -6.16 -7.49
N HIS A 187 -16.40 -6.75 -8.31
CA HIS A 187 -16.47 -8.17 -8.68
C HIS A 187 -15.23 -8.99 -8.28
N GLU A 188 -14.16 -8.35 -7.80
CA GLU A 188 -12.95 -8.99 -7.25
C GLU A 188 -11.91 -7.89 -6.88
N PRO A 189 -11.02 -8.07 -5.89
CA PRO A 189 -10.99 -9.11 -4.88
C PRO A 189 -11.21 -8.53 -3.48
N GLU A 190 -11.93 -9.33 -2.72
CA GLU A 190 -12.53 -9.05 -1.43
C GLU A 190 -11.49 -8.80 -0.33
N LYS A 191 -11.97 -8.34 0.83
CA LYS A 191 -11.08 -8.06 1.97
C LYS A 191 -10.37 -9.34 2.40
N ARG A 192 -9.06 -9.25 2.65
CA ARG A 192 -8.31 -10.29 3.34
C ARG A 192 -8.70 -10.29 4.81
N ILE A 193 -8.82 -11.47 5.39
CA ILE A 193 -9.23 -11.67 6.77
C ILE A 193 -8.25 -12.62 7.41
N LEU A 194 -7.79 -12.30 8.61
CA LEU A 194 -6.89 -13.12 9.40
C LEU A 194 -7.60 -13.47 10.71
N ALA A 195 -7.79 -14.75 10.98
CA ALA A 195 -8.34 -15.24 12.23
C ALA A 195 -7.23 -15.88 13.07
N VAL A 196 -7.09 -15.45 14.32
CA VAL A 196 -6.17 -16.03 15.30
C VAL A 196 -6.92 -17.13 16.04
N ILE A 197 -6.58 -18.38 15.80
CA ILE A 197 -7.28 -19.55 16.33
C ILE A 197 -6.43 -20.21 17.42
N PRO A 198 -6.95 -20.41 18.64
CA PRO A 198 -6.31 -21.24 19.65
C PRO A 198 -6.17 -22.70 19.16
N PRO A 199 -5.07 -23.41 19.47
CA PRO A 199 -4.83 -24.77 19.00
C PRO A 199 -5.92 -25.77 19.43
N GLU A 200 -6.52 -25.57 20.60
CA GLU A 200 -7.65 -26.37 21.08
C GLU A 200 -8.91 -26.26 20.19
N ASN A 201 -9.05 -25.16 19.45
CA ASN A 201 -10.17 -24.92 18.54
C ASN A 201 -9.90 -25.41 17.11
N ILE A 202 -8.65 -25.77 16.77
CA ILE A 202 -8.28 -26.23 15.43
C ILE A 202 -9.00 -27.51 15.02
N PRO A 203 -9.10 -28.57 15.85
CA PRO A 203 -9.85 -29.77 15.47
C PRO A 203 -11.32 -29.47 15.16
N THR A 204 -11.94 -28.58 15.93
CA THR A 204 -13.33 -28.13 15.69
C THR A 204 -13.43 -27.35 14.39
N PHE A 205 -12.49 -26.43 14.13
CA PHE A 205 -12.42 -25.70 12.87
C PHE A 205 -12.27 -26.66 11.68
N GLU A 206 -11.36 -27.64 11.75
CA GLU A 206 -11.13 -28.60 10.66
C GLU A 206 -12.37 -29.46 10.37
N ALA A 207 -13.08 -29.90 11.42
CA ALA A 207 -14.34 -30.62 11.26
C ALA A 207 -15.42 -29.75 10.58
N GLN A 208 -15.53 -28.47 10.97
CA GLN A 208 -16.46 -27.53 10.34
C GLN A 208 -16.04 -27.19 8.91
N ALA A 209 -14.75 -26.99 8.65
CA ALA A 209 -14.21 -26.75 7.32
C ALA A 209 -14.56 -27.92 6.40
N ALA A 210 -14.35 -29.16 6.83
CA ALA A 210 -14.73 -30.36 6.08
C ALA A 210 -16.24 -30.44 5.84
N ALA A 211 -17.06 -30.16 6.86
CA ALA A 211 -18.53 -30.17 6.74
C ALA A 211 -19.08 -29.09 5.80
N ASN A 212 -18.36 -27.98 5.63
CA ASN A 212 -18.71 -26.89 4.72
C ASN A 212 -17.90 -26.93 3.41
N HIS A 213 -17.20 -28.03 3.12
CA HIS A 213 -16.40 -28.22 1.90
C HIS A 213 -15.32 -27.15 1.66
N LEU A 214 -14.74 -26.60 2.73
CA LEU A 214 -13.62 -25.68 2.59
C LEU A 214 -12.34 -26.41 2.24
N VAL A 215 -11.57 -25.81 1.33
CA VAL A 215 -10.29 -26.32 0.88
C VAL A 215 -9.15 -25.45 1.43
N GLU A 216 -8.17 -26.10 2.06
CA GLU A 216 -6.90 -25.44 2.36
C GLU A 216 -6.15 -25.20 1.04
N ALA A 217 -5.92 -23.92 0.76
CA ALA A 217 -5.21 -23.42 -0.40
C ALA A 217 -3.72 -23.23 -0.13
N ASP A 218 -2.94 -23.13 -1.20
CA ASP A 218 -1.52 -22.83 -1.09
C ASP A 218 -1.26 -21.36 -0.75
N LEU A 219 -0.19 -21.12 0.01
CA LEU A 219 0.22 -19.77 0.40
C LEU A 219 0.58 -18.88 -0.80
N GLY A 220 0.97 -19.48 -1.93
CA GLY A 220 1.23 -18.76 -3.17
C GLY A 220 -0.01 -18.04 -3.73
N VAL A 221 -1.20 -18.62 -3.56
CA VAL A 221 -2.46 -17.97 -3.98
C VAL A 221 -2.76 -16.76 -3.10
N TRP A 222 -2.56 -16.90 -1.80
CA TRP A 222 -2.71 -15.79 -0.85
C TRP A 222 -1.75 -14.63 -1.15
N GLU A 223 -0.53 -14.95 -1.56
CA GLU A 223 0.45 -13.97 -2.03
C GLU A 223 0.04 -13.32 -3.36
N ALA A 224 -0.48 -14.10 -4.31
CA ALA A 224 -0.98 -13.58 -5.58
C ALA A 224 -2.14 -12.59 -5.38
N VAL A 225 -3.10 -12.92 -4.51
CA VAL A 225 -4.21 -12.00 -4.15
C VAL A 225 -3.67 -10.72 -3.49
N ARG A 226 -2.63 -10.81 -2.66
CA ARG A 226 -1.97 -9.62 -2.09
C ARG A 226 -1.36 -8.74 -3.19
N ILE A 227 -0.65 -9.34 -4.15
CA ILE A 227 0.01 -8.66 -5.28
C ILE A 227 -1.04 -7.99 -6.19
N ALA A 228 -2.09 -8.72 -6.57
CA ALA A 228 -3.21 -8.22 -7.36
C ALA A 228 -3.91 -7.03 -6.68
N ARG A 229 -3.95 -7.03 -5.34
CA ARG A 229 -4.48 -5.92 -4.53
C ARG A 229 -3.43 -4.84 -4.24
N TRP A 230 -2.26 -4.85 -4.86
CA TRP A 230 -1.21 -3.84 -4.67
C TRP A 230 -0.76 -3.65 -3.21
N ARG A 231 -0.96 -4.66 -2.36
CA ARG A 231 -0.79 -4.52 -0.92
C ARG A 231 0.67 -4.81 -0.53
N PRO A 232 1.42 -3.83 0.01
CA PRO A 232 2.80 -4.04 0.43
C PRO A 232 2.91 -5.03 1.59
N ARG A 233 4.09 -5.63 1.73
CA ARG A 233 4.46 -6.50 2.86
C ARG A 233 5.86 -6.14 3.39
N LEU A 234 6.11 -6.32 4.70
CA LEU A 234 7.38 -5.91 5.31
C LEU A 234 8.57 -6.62 4.66
N GLY A 235 8.48 -7.95 4.56
CA GLY A 235 9.55 -8.79 4.02
C GLY A 235 9.76 -8.71 2.51
N ARG A 236 8.93 -7.95 1.78
CA ARG A 236 8.97 -7.84 0.31
C ARG A 236 9.24 -6.41 -0.14
N GLU A 237 8.26 -5.54 0.05
CA GLU A 237 8.34 -4.14 -0.35
C GLU A 237 8.85 -3.25 0.77
N GLY A 238 8.55 -3.56 2.05
CA GLY A 238 8.75 -2.62 3.15
C GLY A 238 10.20 -2.37 3.53
N MET A 239 11.12 -3.29 3.24
CA MET A 239 12.50 -3.23 3.73
C MET A 239 13.54 -3.74 2.74
N PRO A 240 14.80 -3.28 2.85
CA PRO A 240 15.27 -2.23 3.76
C PRO A 240 15.12 -0.83 3.16
N GLY A 241 14.97 0.17 4.04
CA GLY A 241 15.10 1.58 3.65
C GLY A 241 14.01 2.12 2.74
N MET A 242 12.80 1.55 2.78
CA MET A 242 11.64 2.11 2.09
C MET A 242 10.92 3.15 2.92
N LEU A 243 10.48 4.21 2.25
CA LEU A 243 9.55 5.18 2.82
C LEU A 243 8.11 4.70 2.57
N PRO A 244 7.18 4.90 3.52
CA PRO A 244 5.78 4.55 3.31
C PRO A 244 5.16 5.16 2.04
N HIS A 245 5.61 6.36 1.64
CA HIS A 245 5.10 7.10 0.47
C HIS A 245 5.46 6.45 -0.86
N GLU A 246 6.51 5.63 -0.88
CA GLU A 246 6.94 4.90 -2.06
C GLU A 246 6.01 3.71 -2.36
N LEU A 247 5.21 3.28 -1.38
CA LEU A 247 4.44 2.04 -1.39
C LEU A 247 2.90 2.23 -1.30
N ASP A 248 2.43 3.48 -1.27
CA ASP A 248 1.03 3.85 -0.92
C ASP A 248 0.59 3.40 0.48
N TRP A 249 1.53 3.02 1.35
CA TRP A 249 1.21 2.44 2.67
C TRP A 249 0.71 3.48 3.69
N LEU A 250 0.80 4.77 3.38
CA LEU A 250 0.22 5.83 4.23
C LEU A 250 -1.29 5.67 4.36
N ARG A 251 -1.95 5.13 3.33
CA ARG A 251 -3.40 4.99 3.23
C ARG A 251 -4.05 4.36 4.45
N SER A 252 -3.39 3.39 5.06
CA SER A 252 -3.99 2.62 6.15
C SER A 252 -3.08 2.52 7.37
N ALA A 253 -1.77 2.80 7.22
CA ALA A 253 -0.81 2.56 8.29
C ALA A 253 -0.25 3.82 8.97
N VAL A 254 -0.46 5.02 8.40
CA VAL A 254 0.16 6.26 8.92
C VAL A 254 -0.87 7.37 9.09
N SER A 255 -1.19 7.71 10.35
CA SER A 255 -2.02 8.88 10.65
C SER A 255 -1.22 10.17 10.47
N LEU A 256 -1.82 11.15 9.82
CA LEU A 256 -1.21 12.47 9.61
C LEU A 256 -1.53 13.48 10.72
N ASN A 257 -2.46 13.14 11.64
CA ASN A 257 -2.99 14.10 12.62
C ASN A 257 -3.02 13.53 14.04
N LYS A 258 -2.03 12.71 14.38
CA LYS A 258 -1.83 12.18 15.73
C LYS A 258 -0.60 12.78 16.41
N GLY A 259 -0.38 12.39 17.66
CA GLY A 259 0.80 12.78 18.45
C GLY A 259 2.14 12.36 17.83
N CYS A 260 3.23 12.83 18.42
CA CYS A 260 4.58 12.62 17.90
C CYS A 260 4.96 11.14 17.81
N TYR A 261 5.53 10.73 16.67
CA TYR A 261 6.14 9.42 16.48
C TYR A 261 7.46 9.53 15.69
N THR A 262 8.33 8.53 15.79
CA THR A 262 9.63 8.51 15.12
C THR A 262 9.47 8.61 13.60
N GLY A 263 10.26 9.48 12.95
CA GLY A 263 10.22 9.66 11.49
C GLY A 263 9.06 10.53 10.96
N GLN A 264 8.19 11.05 11.84
CA GLN A 264 7.07 11.91 11.43
C GLN A 264 7.48 13.16 10.65
N GLU A 265 8.63 13.78 10.99
CA GLU A 265 9.10 14.97 10.26
C GLU A 265 9.31 14.67 8.78
N THR A 266 9.97 13.55 8.45
CA THR A 266 10.14 13.12 7.05
C THR A 266 8.80 12.84 6.41
N VAL A 267 7.88 12.15 7.12
CA VAL A 267 6.54 11.86 6.60
C VAL A 267 5.80 13.14 6.24
N ALA A 268 5.72 14.08 7.18
CA ALA A 268 5.04 15.36 7.00
C ALA A 268 5.70 16.21 5.91
N LYS A 269 7.04 16.22 5.83
CA LYS A 269 7.78 16.94 4.79
C LYS A 269 7.46 16.40 3.39
N LEU A 270 7.44 15.08 3.22
CA LEU A 270 7.12 14.45 1.94
C LEU A 270 5.65 14.67 1.53
N VAL A 271 4.72 14.56 2.47
CA VAL A 271 3.29 14.87 2.23
C VAL A 271 3.12 16.31 1.76
N ASN A 272 3.69 17.27 2.49
CA ASN A 272 3.43 18.68 2.23
C ASN A 272 4.26 19.27 1.09
N ARG A 273 5.52 18.87 0.92
CA ARG A 273 6.48 19.56 0.03
C ARG A 273 7.39 18.65 -0.79
N GLY A 274 7.54 17.38 -0.43
CA GLY A 274 8.52 16.50 -1.05
C GLY A 274 7.93 15.57 -2.12
N ARG A 275 8.81 14.79 -2.76
CA ARG A 275 8.44 13.73 -3.69
C ARG A 275 9.25 12.49 -3.33
N PRO A 276 8.60 11.32 -3.11
CA PRO A 276 9.33 10.10 -2.80
C PRO A 276 10.25 9.70 -3.97
N PRO A 277 11.49 9.23 -3.73
CA PRO A 277 12.46 9.01 -4.82
C PRO A 277 12.15 7.79 -5.68
N ARG A 278 11.41 6.80 -5.16
CA ARG A 278 10.91 5.63 -5.89
C ARG A 278 9.39 5.57 -5.87
N ARG A 279 8.83 4.61 -6.59
CA ARG A 279 7.41 4.28 -6.58
C ARG A 279 7.21 2.78 -6.78
N LEU A 280 6.24 2.22 -6.06
CA LEU A 280 5.71 0.89 -6.30
C LEU A 280 4.90 0.90 -7.60
N VAL A 281 5.07 -0.16 -8.38
CA VAL A 281 4.31 -0.45 -9.62
C VAL A 281 3.84 -1.90 -9.59
N PHE A 282 2.69 -2.14 -10.19
CA PHE A 282 2.22 -3.48 -10.50
C PHE A 282 2.77 -3.87 -11.88
N LEU A 283 3.10 -5.15 -12.06
CA LEU A 283 3.70 -5.66 -13.28
C LEU A 283 2.93 -6.89 -13.76
N ASP A 284 2.42 -6.83 -14.98
CA ASP A 284 1.99 -8.01 -15.74
C ASP A 284 3.20 -8.56 -16.49
N LEU A 285 3.56 -9.83 -16.23
CA LEU A 285 4.73 -10.47 -16.82
C LEU A 285 4.32 -11.30 -18.04
N ASP A 286 4.85 -10.96 -19.20
CA ASP A 286 4.70 -11.70 -20.44
C ASP A 286 5.75 -12.81 -20.50
N GLY A 287 5.53 -13.85 -19.68
CA GLY A 287 6.38 -15.01 -19.55
C GLY A 287 5.58 -16.30 -19.73
N THR A 288 6.06 -17.20 -20.60
CA THR A 288 5.49 -18.53 -20.79
C THR A 288 6.19 -19.61 -19.95
N SER A 289 7.26 -19.26 -19.23
CA SER A 289 7.98 -20.21 -18.37
C SER A 289 7.08 -20.61 -17.20
N GLU A 290 7.13 -21.88 -16.80
CA GLU A 290 6.44 -22.34 -15.61
C GLU A 290 7.10 -21.79 -14.33
N GLU A 291 8.37 -21.40 -14.42
CA GLU A 291 9.12 -20.82 -13.31
C GLU A 291 8.96 -19.29 -13.23
N LEU A 292 8.84 -18.78 -12.01
CA LEU A 292 8.76 -17.34 -11.75
C LEU A 292 10.16 -16.70 -11.73
N PRO A 293 10.31 -15.45 -12.24
CA PRO A 293 11.56 -14.70 -12.10
C PRO A 293 12.00 -14.54 -10.65
N ARG A 294 13.31 -14.47 -10.42
CA ARG A 294 13.85 -14.33 -9.06
C ARG A 294 13.51 -12.95 -8.48
N ILE A 295 13.00 -12.92 -7.25
CA ILE A 295 12.80 -11.68 -6.51
C ILE A 295 14.14 -10.95 -6.32
N GLY A 296 14.14 -9.63 -6.48
CA GLY A 296 15.34 -8.80 -6.51
C GLY A 296 15.98 -8.69 -7.90
N THR A 297 15.44 -9.36 -8.92
CA THR A 297 15.91 -9.17 -10.29
C THR A 297 15.71 -7.73 -10.73
N GLU A 298 16.71 -7.18 -11.39
CA GLU A 298 16.72 -5.80 -11.84
C GLU A 298 15.71 -5.59 -12.97
N LEU A 299 14.89 -4.54 -12.83
CA LEU A 299 13.97 -4.07 -13.86
C LEU A 299 14.71 -3.06 -14.75
N ARG A 300 14.65 -3.27 -16.05
CA ARG A 300 15.32 -2.45 -17.06
C ARG A 300 14.31 -1.89 -18.06
N LEU A 301 14.61 -0.76 -18.69
CA LEU A 301 13.83 -0.27 -19.83
C LEU A 301 14.02 -1.20 -21.02
N ALA A 302 12.94 -1.75 -21.59
CA ALA A 302 13.04 -2.66 -22.73
C ALA A 302 13.68 -2.00 -23.98
N THR A 303 13.61 -0.67 -24.08
CA THR A 303 14.15 0.10 -25.21
C THR A 303 15.64 0.41 -25.11
N THR A 304 16.17 0.61 -23.91
CA THR A 304 17.56 1.09 -23.69
C THR A 304 18.41 0.16 -22.86
N GLY A 305 17.80 -0.80 -22.16
CA GLY A 305 18.45 -1.66 -21.17
C GLY A 305 18.85 -0.94 -19.88
N GLU A 306 18.48 0.34 -19.69
CA GLU A 306 18.85 1.09 -18.48
C GLU A 306 18.15 0.48 -17.24
N PRO A 307 18.88 0.23 -16.14
CA PRO A 307 18.28 -0.22 -14.89
C PRO A 307 17.46 0.88 -14.22
N VAL A 308 16.21 0.55 -13.90
CA VAL A 308 15.23 1.49 -13.33
C VAL A 308 14.66 1.05 -11.99
N GLY A 309 14.84 -0.20 -11.57
CA GLY A 309 14.25 -0.70 -10.33
C GLY A 309 14.55 -2.16 -10.08
N ASN A 310 13.77 -2.77 -9.18
CA ASN A 310 13.87 -4.20 -8.89
C ASN A 310 12.47 -4.81 -8.71
N LEU A 311 12.34 -6.08 -9.09
CA LEU A 311 11.21 -6.94 -8.78
C LEU A 311 11.16 -7.20 -7.26
N THR A 312 10.06 -6.91 -6.58
CA THR A 312 9.94 -7.10 -5.12
C THR A 312 9.08 -8.29 -4.74
N SER A 313 8.06 -8.59 -5.54
CA SER A 313 7.18 -9.73 -5.36
C SER A 313 6.76 -10.28 -6.72
N VAL A 314 6.57 -11.59 -6.80
CA VAL A 314 6.01 -12.25 -7.98
C VAL A 314 5.24 -13.49 -7.53
N ALA A 315 4.12 -13.75 -8.17
CA ALA A 315 3.33 -14.95 -7.99
C ALA A 315 2.59 -15.28 -9.28
N TYR A 316 2.12 -16.52 -9.40
CA TYR A 316 1.12 -16.86 -10.39
C TYR A 316 -0.27 -16.56 -9.77
N HIS A 317 -1.10 -15.80 -10.47
CA HIS A 317 -2.49 -15.56 -10.11
C HIS A 317 -3.36 -16.56 -10.86
N PRO A 318 -4.33 -17.22 -10.21
CA PRO A 318 -5.15 -18.24 -10.87
C PRO A 318 -5.86 -17.76 -12.13
N THR A 319 -6.20 -16.47 -12.20
CA THR A 319 -6.90 -15.86 -13.33
C THR A 319 -5.99 -15.03 -14.23
N ASP A 320 -5.07 -14.27 -13.64
CA ASP A 320 -4.28 -13.24 -14.37
C ASP A 320 -2.88 -13.74 -14.79
N GLY A 321 -2.49 -14.96 -14.42
CA GLY A 321 -1.17 -15.49 -14.75
C GLY A 321 -0.06 -14.85 -13.93
N GLN A 322 1.13 -14.66 -14.50
CA GLN A 322 2.28 -14.15 -13.76
C GLN A 322 2.15 -12.65 -13.47
N ILE A 323 1.92 -12.33 -12.20
CA ILE A 323 1.78 -10.95 -11.73
C ILE A 323 2.85 -10.63 -10.69
N ALA A 324 3.20 -9.35 -10.61
CA ALA A 324 4.29 -8.91 -9.77
C ALA A 324 4.10 -7.51 -9.20
N LEU A 325 4.88 -7.24 -8.16
CA LEU A 325 5.17 -5.88 -7.70
C LEU A 325 6.65 -5.58 -7.96
N GLY A 326 6.92 -4.33 -8.32
CA GLY A 326 8.26 -3.81 -8.47
C GLY A 326 8.38 -2.41 -7.89
N VAL A 327 9.59 -2.05 -7.49
CA VAL A 327 9.91 -0.67 -7.07
C VAL A 327 10.86 -0.07 -8.08
N VAL A 328 10.43 1.02 -8.72
CA VAL A 328 11.19 1.73 -9.75
C VAL A 328 11.54 3.15 -9.30
N LYS A 329 12.59 3.73 -9.90
CA LYS A 329 12.92 5.16 -9.79
C LYS A 329 11.66 5.97 -10.11
N ARG A 330 11.41 7.04 -9.36
CA ARG A 330 10.22 7.89 -9.58
C ARG A 330 10.13 8.42 -11.02
N GLN A 331 11.28 8.78 -11.60
CA GLN A 331 11.38 9.41 -12.91
C GLN A 331 11.19 8.45 -14.08
N THR A 332 11.10 7.14 -13.81
CA THR A 332 10.79 6.15 -14.87
C THR A 332 9.49 6.54 -15.55
N ASP A 333 9.52 6.55 -16.89
CA ASP A 333 8.34 6.84 -17.70
C ASP A 333 7.23 5.83 -17.37
N PRO A 334 6.04 6.27 -16.96
CA PRO A 334 4.92 5.37 -16.65
C PRO A 334 4.45 4.53 -17.84
N GLU A 335 4.67 4.99 -19.07
CA GLU A 335 4.28 4.26 -20.28
C GLU A 335 5.40 3.33 -20.81
N ALA A 336 6.57 3.34 -20.17
CA ALA A 336 7.68 2.50 -20.60
C ALA A 336 7.39 1.02 -20.33
N LEU A 337 7.63 0.19 -21.35
CA LEU A 337 7.71 -1.25 -21.17
C LEU A 337 9.01 -1.61 -20.45
N LEU A 338 8.89 -2.41 -19.40
CA LEU A 338 10.03 -2.90 -18.64
C LEU A 338 10.40 -4.32 -19.08
N GLU A 339 11.62 -4.73 -18.76
CA GLU A 339 12.15 -6.06 -19.00
C GLU A 339 12.97 -6.51 -17.79
N LEU A 340 12.96 -7.81 -17.53
CA LEU A 340 13.80 -8.49 -16.54
C LEU A 340 14.30 -9.81 -17.08
N ILE A 341 15.34 -10.37 -16.46
CA ILE A 341 15.85 -11.69 -16.81
C ILE A 341 15.01 -12.77 -16.12
N GLY A 342 14.41 -13.64 -16.92
CA GLY A 342 13.66 -14.81 -16.47
C GLY A 342 14.57 -15.93 -15.94
N PRO A 343 13.97 -16.99 -15.37
CA PRO A 343 14.71 -18.10 -14.75
C PRO A 343 15.61 -18.85 -15.74
N GLU A 344 15.20 -18.96 -17.00
CA GLU A 344 15.97 -19.61 -18.08
C GLU A 344 16.99 -18.65 -18.73
N GLY A 345 17.18 -17.44 -18.18
CA GLY A 345 18.08 -16.42 -18.71
C GLY A 345 17.52 -15.65 -19.91
N ASN A 346 16.28 -15.93 -20.32
CA ASN A 346 15.55 -15.21 -21.37
C ASN A 346 14.96 -13.89 -20.85
N PRO A 347 14.84 -12.86 -21.70
CA PRO A 347 14.13 -11.64 -21.32
C PRO A 347 12.63 -11.90 -21.15
N VAL A 348 12.07 -11.39 -20.06
CA VAL A 348 10.63 -11.38 -19.76
C VAL A 348 10.18 -9.93 -19.78
N ARG A 349 9.15 -9.62 -20.56
CA ARG A 349 8.57 -8.28 -20.60
C ARG A 349 7.65 -8.08 -19.41
N ALA A 350 7.63 -6.86 -18.88
CA ALA A 350 6.84 -6.49 -17.72
C ALA A 350 6.10 -5.18 -18.02
N ALA A 351 4.80 -5.28 -18.27
CA ALA A 351 3.93 -4.11 -18.46
C ALA A 351 3.60 -3.49 -17.11
N GLN A 352 3.88 -2.19 -16.94
CA GLN A 352 3.67 -1.52 -15.66
C GLN A 352 2.26 -0.93 -15.54
N THR A 353 1.61 -1.14 -14.40
CA THR A 353 0.45 -0.37 -13.95
C THR A 353 0.85 0.53 -12.79
N ILE A 354 0.45 1.80 -12.87
CA ILE A 354 0.78 2.82 -11.89
C ILE A 354 0.00 2.59 -10.60
N ILE A 355 0.73 2.32 -9.50
CA ILE A 355 0.15 2.32 -8.14
C ILE A 355 0.34 3.70 -7.52
N VAL A 356 1.59 4.13 -7.37
CA VAL A 356 1.94 5.43 -6.78
C VAL A 356 2.08 6.48 -7.88
N ASN A 357 1.31 7.56 -7.77
CA ASN A 357 1.25 8.67 -8.72
C ASN A 357 2.66 9.21 -9.02
N PRO A 358 3.12 9.21 -10.29
CA PRO A 358 4.45 9.67 -10.72
C PRO A 358 4.76 11.12 -10.35
N SER A 359 3.77 12.02 -10.33
CA SER A 359 3.96 13.44 -9.98
C SER A 359 4.49 13.63 -8.55
N GLY A 360 4.05 12.77 -7.63
CA GLY A 360 4.39 12.84 -6.20
C GLY A 360 3.58 13.88 -5.46
N ASP A 361 2.54 14.38 -6.11
CA ASP A 361 1.56 15.25 -5.48
C ASP A 361 0.63 14.40 -4.62
N ASN A 362 0.50 14.83 -3.37
CA ASN A 362 -0.46 14.26 -2.44
C ASN A 362 -1.80 14.98 -2.61
N PRO A 363 -2.96 14.29 -2.64
CA PRO A 363 -4.26 14.95 -2.73
C PRO A 363 -4.56 15.91 -1.58
N LYS A 364 -3.96 15.68 -0.39
CA LYS A 364 -4.04 16.59 0.77
C LYS A 364 -3.01 17.75 0.71
N ARG A 365 -2.17 17.82 -0.32
CA ARG A 365 -1.23 18.94 -0.50
C ARG A 365 -2.04 20.21 -0.69
N PHE A 366 -1.72 21.22 0.11
CA PHE A 366 -2.33 22.54 0.01
C PHE A 366 -2.15 23.09 -1.40
N ASP A 367 -3.26 23.31 -2.09
CA ASP A 367 -3.27 23.95 -3.40
C ASP A 367 -3.21 25.48 -3.19
N ALA A 368 -1.98 26.01 -3.23
CA ALA A 368 -1.72 27.44 -3.11
C ALA A 368 -2.44 28.26 -4.18
N THR A 369 -2.76 27.67 -5.34
CA THR A 369 -3.46 28.32 -6.44
C THR A 369 -4.96 28.41 -6.15
N LYS A 370 -5.59 27.37 -5.57
CA LYS A 370 -6.96 27.45 -5.05
C LYS A 370 -7.08 28.43 -3.88
N LEU A 371 -6.09 28.48 -2.99
CA LEU A 371 -6.07 29.45 -1.89
C LEU A 371 -5.92 30.89 -2.41
N ALA A 372 -5.02 31.13 -3.36
CA ALA A 372 -4.85 32.45 -3.98
C ALA A 372 -6.11 32.89 -4.75
N THR A 373 -6.79 31.95 -5.42
CA THR A 373 -8.05 32.20 -6.11
C THR A 373 -9.19 32.49 -5.13
N GLY A 374 -9.29 31.74 -4.03
CA GLY A 374 -10.28 31.94 -2.96
C GLY A 374 -10.04 33.19 -2.11
N LEU A 375 -8.78 33.61 -1.94
CA LEU A 375 -8.38 34.84 -1.26
C LEU A 375 -8.35 36.07 -2.19
N GLY A 376 -8.75 35.92 -3.47
CA GLY A 376 -8.75 37.02 -4.44
C GLY A 376 -7.36 37.60 -4.76
N MET A 377 -6.29 36.89 -4.40
CA MET A 377 -4.92 37.32 -4.64
C MET A 377 -4.54 37.05 -6.09
N ARG A 378 -4.62 38.09 -6.95
CA ARG A 378 -4.06 38.04 -8.30
C ARG A 378 -2.56 37.78 -8.20
N ALA A 379 -2.09 36.70 -8.81
CA ALA A 379 -0.67 36.43 -8.99
C ALA A 379 -0.03 37.65 -9.69
N HIS A 380 0.82 38.38 -8.97
CA HIS A 380 1.68 39.38 -9.58
C HIS A 380 2.71 38.63 -10.45
N ARG A 381 2.45 38.63 -11.77
CA ARG A 381 3.48 38.31 -12.76
C ARG A 381 4.60 39.35 -12.63
N GLY A 382 5.66 39.01 -11.90
CA GLY A 382 6.92 39.74 -11.92
C GLY A 382 7.56 39.64 -13.30
N GLY A 383 7.27 40.61 -14.17
CA GLY A 383 7.91 40.77 -15.48
C GLY A 383 9.16 41.64 -15.38
N ASN A 384 10.30 41.03 -15.68
CA ASN A 384 11.56 41.58 -16.19
C ASN A 384 11.78 43.11 -16.13
N GLY A 385 12.57 43.54 -15.15
CA GLY A 385 13.33 44.78 -15.18
C GLY A 385 14.81 44.51 -15.45
N ARG A 386 15.21 44.38 -16.72
CA ARG A 386 16.62 44.47 -17.14
C ARG A 386 16.70 45.34 -18.39
N LYS A 387 16.85 46.66 -18.21
CA LYS A 387 17.23 47.58 -19.29
C LYS A 387 18.75 47.67 -19.33
N LEU A 388 19.33 47.17 -20.42
CA LEU A 388 20.67 47.55 -20.88
C LEU A 388 20.67 49.03 -21.26
N GLY A 389 21.80 49.69 -20.99
CA GLY A 389 22.03 51.08 -21.36
C GLY A 389 22.52 51.27 -22.79
N GLY A 390 22.49 52.54 -23.21
CA GLY A 390 23.57 53.15 -23.99
C GLY A 390 23.39 53.32 -25.50
N LEU A 391 23.26 54.59 -25.89
CA LEU A 391 23.77 55.24 -27.12
C LEU A 391 22.94 55.17 -28.41
N GLY A 392 22.74 56.35 -29.02
CA GLY A 392 22.39 56.48 -30.44
C GLY A 392 21.47 57.64 -30.80
N ASN A 393 21.99 58.87 -30.75
CA ASN A 393 21.39 60.10 -31.24
C ASN A 393 21.25 60.08 -32.78
N PHE A 394 20.10 60.43 -33.37
CA PHE A 394 19.98 61.10 -34.68
C PHE A 394 18.53 61.59 -34.88
N GLY A 395 18.38 62.90 -35.09
CA GLY A 395 17.10 63.54 -35.43
C GLY A 395 16.89 63.72 -36.93
N LYS A 396 15.61 63.91 -37.31
CA LYS A 396 15.06 64.93 -38.23
C LYS A 396 13.71 64.47 -38.79
N GLY A 397 12.77 65.41 -38.90
CA GLY A 397 11.90 65.51 -40.08
C GLY A 397 10.42 65.15 -39.94
N THR A 398 9.61 66.16 -39.61
CA THR A 398 8.42 66.62 -40.36
C THR A 398 7.29 65.64 -40.76
N THR A 399 6.10 65.87 -40.19
CA THR A 399 4.75 65.70 -40.78
C THR A 399 4.64 66.45 -42.13
N PRO A 400 3.67 66.18 -43.06
CA PRO A 400 2.23 66.16 -42.75
C PRO A 400 1.28 65.28 -43.63
N GLN A 401 0.07 65.10 -43.09
CA GLN A 401 -1.27 65.13 -43.74
C GLN A 401 -1.64 64.21 -44.93
N GLY A 402 -2.84 63.62 -44.81
CA GLY A 402 -3.69 63.17 -45.94
C GLY A 402 -4.79 62.20 -45.47
N LYS A 403 -5.88 62.68 -44.84
CA LYS A 403 -7.23 62.87 -45.43
C LYS A 403 -7.86 61.64 -46.14
N ARG A 404 -8.96 61.18 -45.50
CA ARG A 404 -10.32 60.86 -46.03
C ARG A 404 -10.54 59.66 -46.97
N GLY A 405 -11.66 58.98 -46.70
CA GLY A 405 -12.46 58.19 -47.66
C GLY A 405 -12.77 56.79 -47.13
N ILE A 406 -13.89 56.55 -46.43
CA ILE A 406 -15.26 56.26 -46.92
C ILE A 406 -15.40 54.87 -47.56
N GLY A 407 -16.42 54.10 -47.12
CA GLY A 407 -17.01 52.98 -47.87
C GLY A 407 -17.12 51.69 -47.05
N ILE A 408 -18.16 51.47 -46.23
CA ILE A 408 -19.50 50.95 -46.57
C ILE A 408 -19.51 49.45 -46.91
N GLY A 409 -20.31 48.71 -46.11
CA GLY A 409 -21.11 47.53 -46.50
C GLY A 409 -20.36 46.21 -46.59
N MET A 410 -20.95 45.05 -46.30
CA MET A 410 -22.35 44.74 -46.07
C MET A 410 -22.45 43.39 -45.35
N LYS A 411 -23.48 43.24 -44.54
CA LYS A 411 -23.95 41.99 -43.94
C LYS A 411 -24.24 40.93 -45.01
N GLY A 412 -24.06 39.66 -44.65
CA GLY A 412 -24.65 38.52 -45.36
C GLY A 412 -24.55 37.21 -44.55
N ASN A 413 -25.67 36.84 -43.92
CA ASN A 413 -26.11 35.52 -43.44
C ASN A 413 -25.22 34.30 -43.76
N LYS A 414 -24.88 33.46 -42.78
CA LYS A 414 -25.70 32.35 -42.24
C LYS A 414 -26.35 31.46 -43.32
N GLN A 415 -25.81 30.27 -43.49
CA GLN A 415 -26.49 29.05 -43.06
C GLN A 415 -25.52 28.21 -42.23
#